data_AF-A0A967W138-F1
#
_entry.id   AF-A0A967W138-F1
#
_cell.length_a   1.000
_cell.length_b   1.000
_cell.length_c   1.000
_cell.angle_alpha   90.00
_cell.angle_beta   90.00
_cell.angle_gamma   90.00
#
_symmetry.space_group_name_H-M   'P 1'
#
loop_
_entity.id
_entity.type
_entity.pdbx_description
1 polymer ?
#
loop_
_entity_poly.entity_id
_entity_poly.type
_entity_poly.pdbx_seq_one_letter_code
_entity_poly.pdbx_strand_id
1 'polypeptide(L)'
;MVEKNTKNLAGWNAYSIYIDDPICTDKLGLPPAIANDPWSIKNFIKDLDHVLFTKGEKIGALMIVGSEKVIPFHLLPNPIDDFDTHVPSDNPYACDDENYFIPLWPIGRLPGSAGNDPEPLIRQLNKISMARQFEPSTYQNPPWLIRLLHKFFKQAFRKRSSNSFGYSAEVWRRASHAVYRPIGKPHHLKISPPLNARKVSNFTKKTTHLAYYNLHGLEDTSEWYGQRDPIEDQLGPDYPIALRPVDIKNGGRAPKIVFSEACFGANIINKSVENAICLKFLDSGSQAVVGSTCTSYGSISTPLIAADLLGKAFWSYLQDGYPVGESLRRAKIHLAKEMNKRQGYLDGEDQKTLISFILYGDPLTQNNVSHDGSIDKGKLHPVYDSDKIKTVCDKVNQHQTDQIPTDVIKQVKGIVKHYLPGMEDAKIIYSHEHTHCQGHECPTPNLGNQASPKSSPSRRVITLSKQIAKESRTHTQHARITISADGKITKLAVSR
;
A
#
# COMPACT_ATOMS: atom_id res chain seq x y z
N MET A 1 -20.09 23.80 -3.27
CA MET A 1 -20.05 24.66 -2.05
C MET A 1 -18.65 24.65 -1.44
N VAL A 2 -17.83 25.70 -1.62
CA VAL A 2 -16.59 25.88 -0.85
C VAL A 2 -16.95 26.41 0.54
N GLU A 3 -17.18 25.50 1.47
CA GLU A 3 -17.34 25.86 2.88
C GLU A 3 -16.01 25.68 3.62
N LYS A 4 -15.51 26.79 4.18
CA LYS A 4 -14.50 26.71 5.24
C LYS A 4 -15.24 26.22 6.49
N ASN A 5 -15.11 24.94 6.79
CA ASN A 5 -15.84 24.34 7.92
C ASN A 5 -15.48 25.03 9.25
N THR A 6 -16.48 25.22 10.10
CA THR A 6 -16.33 25.90 11.41
C THR A 6 -15.86 24.96 12.53
N LYS A 7 -15.93 23.64 12.32
CA LYS A 7 -15.39 22.60 13.21
C LYS A 7 -14.12 21.98 12.61
N ASN A 8 -13.05 22.77 12.57
CA ASN A 8 -11.76 22.28 12.08
C ASN A 8 -10.99 21.53 13.17
N LEU A 9 -10.14 20.59 12.75
CA LEU A 9 -9.07 20.09 13.61
C LEU A 9 -8.20 21.27 14.04
N ALA A 10 -7.71 21.27 15.28
CA ALA A 10 -6.88 22.35 15.78
C ALA A 10 -5.70 22.63 14.84
N GLY A 11 -5.63 23.86 14.31
CA GLY A 11 -4.61 24.27 13.36
C GLY A 11 -4.85 23.83 11.90
N TRP A 12 -5.91 23.14 11.55
CA TRP A 12 -6.23 22.82 10.15
C TRP A 12 -7.29 23.79 9.60
N ASN A 13 -7.19 24.14 8.33
CA ASN A 13 -8.34 24.60 7.56
C ASN A 13 -8.90 23.38 6.83
N ALA A 14 -10.21 23.34 6.62
CA ALA A 14 -10.87 22.31 5.83
C ALA A 14 -11.67 22.95 4.70
N TYR A 15 -11.50 22.42 3.50
CA TYR A 15 -12.20 22.83 2.29
C TYR A 15 -12.96 21.61 1.74
N SER A 16 -14.28 21.74 1.57
CA SER A 16 -15.07 20.81 0.76
C SER A 16 -15.19 21.39 -0.64
N ILE A 17 -14.73 20.66 -1.66
CA ILE A 17 -14.71 21.16 -3.04
C ILE A 17 -15.35 20.10 -3.94
N TYR A 18 -16.38 20.52 -4.68
CA TYR A 18 -16.96 19.78 -5.79
C TYR A 18 -16.25 20.27 -7.03
N ILE A 19 -15.33 19.47 -7.55
CA ILE A 19 -14.33 19.90 -8.52
C ILE A 19 -14.91 20.14 -9.92
N ASP A 20 -16.07 19.59 -10.20
CA ASP A 20 -16.82 19.68 -11.46
C ASP A 20 -17.99 20.69 -11.38
N ASP A 21 -18.23 21.30 -10.21
CA ASP A 21 -19.27 22.31 -10.00
C ASP A 21 -18.72 23.73 -10.26
N PRO A 22 -19.12 24.41 -11.35
CA PRO A 22 -18.62 25.75 -11.68
C PRO A 22 -18.85 26.76 -10.55
N ILE A 23 -19.98 26.67 -9.85
CA ILE A 23 -20.32 27.58 -8.75
C ILE A 23 -19.34 27.39 -7.58
N CYS A 24 -18.85 26.16 -7.39
CA CYS A 24 -17.85 25.84 -6.39
C CYS A 24 -16.47 26.34 -6.80
N THR A 25 -16.04 26.07 -8.04
CA THR A 25 -14.68 26.37 -8.50
C THR A 25 -14.46 27.85 -8.81
N ASP A 26 -15.49 28.59 -9.22
CA ASP A 26 -15.43 30.04 -9.45
C ASP A 26 -15.03 30.81 -8.19
N LYS A 27 -15.43 30.34 -7.00
CA LYS A 27 -15.03 30.92 -5.70
C LYS A 27 -13.52 30.82 -5.44
N LEU A 28 -12.84 29.91 -6.15
CA LEU A 28 -11.41 29.71 -6.09
C LEU A 28 -10.69 30.36 -7.27
N GLY A 29 -11.43 30.91 -8.25
CA GLY A 29 -10.88 31.43 -9.50
C GLY A 29 -10.32 30.32 -10.41
N LEU A 30 -10.86 29.11 -10.31
CA LEU A 30 -10.41 27.95 -11.08
C LEU A 30 -11.52 27.44 -12.01
N PRO A 31 -11.17 27.00 -13.24
CA PRO A 31 -12.13 26.30 -14.09
C PRO A 31 -12.53 24.97 -13.46
N PRO A 32 -13.78 24.51 -13.66
CA PRO A 32 -14.20 23.18 -13.23
C PRO A 32 -13.39 22.09 -13.94
N ALA A 33 -13.03 21.05 -13.20
CA ALA A 33 -12.45 19.85 -13.77
C ALA A 33 -13.50 19.12 -14.64
N ILE A 34 -13.03 18.46 -15.70
CA ILE A 34 -13.85 17.57 -16.51
C ILE A 34 -14.18 16.34 -15.65
N ALA A 35 -15.48 16.13 -15.40
CA ALA A 35 -15.95 14.98 -14.64
C ALA A 35 -15.43 13.67 -15.26
N ASN A 36 -14.97 12.75 -14.41
CA ASN A 36 -14.41 11.45 -14.79
C ASN A 36 -13.15 11.49 -15.66
N ASP A 37 -12.47 12.63 -15.80
CA ASP A 37 -11.16 12.70 -16.43
C ASP A 37 -10.05 12.82 -15.36
N PRO A 38 -9.25 11.76 -15.10
CA PRO A 38 -8.28 11.78 -14.01
C PRO A 38 -7.21 12.87 -14.17
N TRP A 39 -6.82 13.20 -15.41
CA TRP A 39 -5.82 14.24 -15.67
C TRP A 39 -6.34 15.65 -15.41
N SER A 40 -7.57 15.96 -15.82
CA SER A 40 -8.24 17.22 -15.52
C SER A 40 -8.38 17.42 -14.01
N ILE A 41 -8.72 16.36 -13.27
CA ILE A 41 -8.81 16.38 -11.81
C ILE A 41 -7.44 16.60 -11.16
N LYS A 42 -6.39 15.91 -11.62
CA LYS A 42 -5.00 16.13 -11.16
C LYS A 42 -4.59 17.60 -11.35
N ASN A 43 -4.81 18.15 -12.54
CA ASN A 43 -4.46 19.52 -12.87
C ASN A 43 -5.24 20.52 -12.00
N PHE A 44 -6.53 20.28 -11.77
CA PHE A 44 -7.32 21.09 -10.85
C PHE A 44 -6.73 21.12 -9.43
N ILE A 45 -6.30 19.96 -8.91
CA ILE A 45 -5.70 19.88 -7.56
C ILE A 45 -4.35 20.60 -7.51
N LYS A 46 -3.55 20.51 -8.57
CA LYS A 46 -2.30 21.26 -8.70
C LYS A 46 -2.55 22.77 -8.67
N ASP A 47 -3.49 23.25 -9.48
CA ASP A 47 -3.84 24.67 -9.53
C ASP A 47 -4.45 25.15 -8.20
N LEU A 48 -5.20 24.29 -7.52
CA LEU A 48 -5.69 24.54 -6.17
C LEU A 48 -4.55 24.75 -5.17
N ASP A 49 -3.50 23.93 -5.18
CA ASP A 49 -2.35 24.13 -4.30
C ASP A 49 -1.65 25.46 -4.58
N HIS A 50 -1.52 25.85 -5.85
CA HIS A 50 -1.01 27.17 -6.23
C HIS A 50 -1.90 28.31 -5.70
N VAL A 51 -3.22 28.21 -5.84
CA VAL A 51 -4.17 29.20 -5.29
C VAL A 51 -4.05 29.29 -3.76
N LEU A 52 -3.95 28.17 -3.06
CA LEU A 52 -3.75 28.13 -1.61
C LEU A 52 -2.41 28.77 -1.21
N PHE A 53 -1.35 28.51 -1.97
CA PHE A 53 -0.02 29.09 -1.75
C PHE A 53 -0.04 30.62 -1.78
N THR A 54 -0.77 31.23 -2.73
CA THR A 54 -0.91 32.70 -2.78
C THR A 54 -1.60 33.29 -1.54
N LYS A 55 -2.33 32.47 -0.77
CA LYS A 55 -3.02 32.84 0.47
C LYS A 55 -2.20 32.51 1.72
N GLY A 56 -0.96 32.04 1.57
CA GLY A 56 -0.13 31.55 2.66
C GLY A 56 -0.56 30.19 3.22
N GLU A 57 -1.38 29.45 2.47
CA GLU A 57 -1.84 28.10 2.79
C GLU A 57 -1.19 27.07 1.85
N LYS A 58 -1.43 25.77 2.09
CA LYS A 58 -1.05 24.69 1.18
C LYS A 58 -1.91 23.46 1.45
N ILE A 59 -1.92 22.50 0.53
CA ILE A 59 -2.56 21.21 0.78
C ILE A 59 -1.76 20.44 1.84
N GLY A 60 -2.35 20.28 3.03
CA GLY A 60 -1.77 19.50 4.13
C GLY A 60 -2.12 18.02 4.09
N ALA A 61 -3.29 17.69 3.54
CA ALA A 61 -3.79 16.34 3.29
C ALA A 61 -4.96 16.43 2.31
N LEU A 62 -5.15 15.38 1.52
CA LEU A 62 -6.23 15.27 0.54
C LEU A 62 -7.11 14.05 0.87
N MET A 63 -8.42 14.24 0.95
CA MET A 63 -9.38 13.15 1.11
C MET A 63 -10.34 13.14 -0.07
N ILE A 64 -10.25 12.11 -0.91
CA ILE A 64 -11.17 11.87 -2.02
C ILE A 64 -12.47 11.30 -1.44
N VAL A 65 -13.62 11.85 -1.81
CA VAL A 65 -14.94 11.35 -1.38
C VAL A 65 -15.69 10.90 -2.62
N GLY A 66 -15.83 9.58 -2.80
CA GLY A 66 -16.47 9.01 -3.98
C GLY A 66 -15.77 7.76 -4.52
N SER A 67 -16.52 6.99 -5.31
CA SER A 67 -16.00 5.82 -6.03
C SER A 67 -15.17 6.24 -7.26
N GLU A 68 -14.59 5.24 -7.92
CA GLU A 68 -13.88 5.37 -9.19
C GLU A 68 -14.77 5.86 -10.34
N LYS A 69 -16.11 5.80 -10.19
CA LYS A 69 -17.06 6.34 -11.17
C LYS A 69 -17.25 7.86 -11.08
N VAL A 70 -16.74 8.50 -10.03
CA VAL A 70 -16.82 9.96 -9.82
C VAL A 70 -15.42 10.57 -9.89
N ILE A 71 -14.50 9.99 -9.11
CA ILE A 71 -13.07 10.36 -9.13
C ILE A 71 -12.32 9.09 -9.54
N PRO A 72 -12.03 8.88 -10.84
CA PRO A 72 -11.39 7.66 -11.33
C PRO A 72 -10.00 7.47 -10.75
N PHE A 73 -9.51 6.24 -10.71
CA PHE A 73 -8.09 6.00 -10.51
C PHE A 73 -7.32 6.43 -11.76
N HIS A 74 -6.09 6.92 -11.59
CA HIS A 74 -5.16 6.93 -12.72
C HIS A 74 -4.75 5.48 -13.03
N LEU A 75 -4.83 5.09 -14.30
CA LEU A 75 -4.36 3.80 -14.79
C LEU A 75 -2.90 3.96 -15.23
N LEU A 76 -1.98 3.69 -14.30
CA LEU A 76 -0.55 3.91 -14.53
C LEU A 76 0.09 2.73 -15.27
N PRO A 77 1.16 2.96 -16.06
CA PRO A 77 1.92 1.89 -16.69
C PRO A 77 2.40 0.85 -15.67
N ASN A 78 2.13 -0.43 -15.93
CA ASN A 78 2.66 -1.50 -15.09
C ASN A 78 4.19 -1.64 -15.32
N PRO A 79 5.05 -1.51 -14.31
CA PRO A 79 6.50 -1.63 -14.49
C PRO A 79 7.00 -3.09 -14.58
N ILE A 80 6.11 -4.08 -14.43
CA ILE A 80 6.44 -5.51 -14.43
C ILE A 80 5.63 -6.21 -15.53
N ASP A 81 6.19 -7.25 -16.15
CA ASP A 81 5.44 -8.16 -17.03
C ASP A 81 4.79 -9.28 -16.19
N ASP A 82 3.67 -8.94 -15.56
CA ASP A 82 2.74 -9.89 -14.93
C ASP A 82 1.35 -9.76 -15.55
N PHE A 83 0.31 -10.29 -14.88
CA PHE A 83 -1.03 -10.31 -15.45
C PHE A 83 -1.72 -8.94 -15.48
N ASP A 84 -1.20 -7.93 -14.76
CA ASP A 84 -1.82 -6.62 -14.72
C ASP A 84 -1.53 -5.83 -16.01
N THR A 85 -2.56 -5.25 -16.59
CA THR A 85 -2.39 -4.33 -17.74
C THR A 85 -1.91 -2.97 -17.28
N HIS A 86 -2.52 -2.43 -16.22
CA HIS A 86 -2.24 -1.13 -15.64
C HIS A 86 -2.27 -1.22 -14.11
N VAL A 87 -1.80 -0.18 -13.44
CA VAL A 87 -1.88 -0.04 -11.99
C VAL A 87 -2.83 1.10 -11.64
N PRO A 88 -4.06 0.79 -11.18
CA PRO A 88 -4.98 1.80 -10.65
C PRO A 88 -4.34 2.49 -9.43
N SER A 89 -4.24 3.82 -9.44
CA SER A 89 -3.60 4.57 -8.37
C SER A 89 -4.25 5.93 -8.11
N ASP A 90 -4.22 6.32 -6.84
CA ASP A 90 -4.57 7.66 -6.36
C ASP A 90 -3.32 8.56 -6.19
N ASN A 91 -2.11 8.03 -6.32
CA ASN A 91 -0.88 8.81 -6.12
C ASN A 91 -0.82 10.09 -6.96
N PRO A 92 -1.19 10.09 -8.27
CA PRO A 92 -1.03 11.29 -9.08
C PRO A 92 -1.86 12.48 -8.59
N TYR A 93 -2.99 12.26 -7.90
CA TYR A 93 -3.77 13.33 -7.25
C TYR A 93 -3.04 14.02 -6.09
N ALA A 94 -1.90 13.49 -5.67
CA ALA A 94 -1.05 14.07 -4.65
C ALA A 94 0.36 14.40 -5.17
N CYS A 95 0.52 14.56 -6.48
CA CYS A 95 1.78 14.95 -7.14
C CYS A 95 1.52 16.15 -8.07
N ASP A 96 2.49 17.06 -8.18
CA ASP A 96 2.43 18.25 -9.04
C ASP A 96 3.14 18.06 -10.40
N ASP A 97 3.86 16.96 -10.56
CA ASP A 97 4.64 16.57 -11.73
C ASP A 97 4.26 15.16 -12.24
N GLU A 98 5.06 14.63 -13.17
CA GLU A 98 4.89 13.27 -13.72
C GLU A 98 5.45 12.17 -12.80
N ASN A 99 6.13 12.53 -11.70
CA ASN A 99 6.69 11.59 -10.75
C ASN A 99 5.67 11.18 -9.68
N TYR A 100 4.83 10.21 -10.04
CA TYR A 100 3.77 9.70 -9.18
C TYR A 100 4.23 8.67 -8.13
N PHE A 101 5.53 8.45 -7.91
CA PHE A 101 6.00 7.47 -6.93
C PHE A 101 5.83 7.93 -5.49
N ILE A 102 6.09 9.21 -5.23
CA ILE A 102 6.13 9.79 -3.88
C ILE A 102 5.17 10.98 -3.81
N PRO A 103 4.00 10.81 -3.18
CA PRO A 103 3.08 11.91 -2.94
C PRO A 103 3.72 13.08 -2.16
N LEU A 104 3.32 14.31 -2.49
CA LEU A 104 3.69 15.55 -1.78
C LEU A 104 2.97 15.70 -0.45
N TRP A 105 1.70 15.28 -0.41
CA TRP A 105 0.85 15.28 0.78
C TRP A 105 0.20 13.91 1.01
N PRO A 106 -0.19 13.60 2.26
CA PRO A 106 -1.03 12.46 2.56
C PRO A 106 -2.33 12.47 1.76
N ILE A 107 -2.66 11.34 1.12
CA ILE A 107 -3.92 11.14 0.41
C ILE A 107 -4.65 9.91 0.95
N GLY A 108 -5.97 10.01 1.06
CA GLY A 108 -6.86 8.88 1.33
C GLY A 108 -8.16 9.01 0.55
N ARG A 109 -8.87 7.90 0.33
CA ARG A 109 -10.15 7.87 -0.37
C ARG A 109 -11.23 7.25 0.51
N LEU A 110 -12.41 7.85 0.56
CA LEU A 110 -13.62 7.24 1.08
C LEU A 110 -14.40 6.66 -0.09
N PRO A 111 -14.22 5.36 -0.40
CA PRO A 111 -14.91 4.75 -1.52
C PRO A 111 -16.40 4.60 -1.19
N GLY A 112 -17.23 4.81 -2.22
CA GLY A 112 -18.61 4.36 -2.23
C GLY A 112 -18.71 2.84 -2.45
N SER A 113 -19.93 2.35 -2.58
CA SER A 113 -20.20 1.02 -3.16
C SER A 113 -20.25 1.12 -4.69
N ALA A 114 -20.09 0.01 -5.41
CA ALA A 114 -20.29 -0.02 -6.86
C ALA A 114 -21.73 0.34 -7.29
N GLY A 115 -22.71 0.22 -6.36
CA GLY A 115 -24.10 0.59 -6.57
C GLY A 115 -24.41 2.05 -6.25
N ASN A 116 -25.65 2.47 -6.51
CA ASN A 116 -26.13 3.85 -6.29
C ASN A 116 -26.53 4.14 -4.82
N ASP A 117 -26.22 3.23 -3.90
CA ASP A 117 -26.54 3.38 -2.48
C ASP A 117 -25.49 4.29 -1.79
N PRO A 118 -25.88 5.47 -1.30
CA PRO A 118 -24.98 6.37 -0.58
C PRO A 118 -24.74 5.94 0.88
N GLU A 119 -25.52 4.99 1.41
CA GLU A 119 -25.51 4.65 2.82
C GLU A 119 -24.11 4.20 3.34
N PRO A 120 -23.33 3.35 2.63
CA PRO A 120 -21.98 2.99 3.06
C PRO A 120 -21.04 4.19 3.19
N LEU A 121 -21.17 5.18 2.31
CA LEU A 121 -20.35 6.40 2.34
C LEU A 121 -20.78 7.31 3.51
N ILE A 122 -22.09 7.52 3.69
CA ILE A 122 -22.64 8.30 4.80
C ILE A 122 -22.26 7.68 6.15
N ARG A 123 -22.35 6.34 6.28
CA ARG A 123 -21.91 5.62 7.48
C ARG A 123 -20.42 5.85 7.77
N GLN A 124 -19.55 5.83 6.76
CA GLN A 124 -18.13 6.12 6.92
C GLN A 124 -17.89 7.56 7.42
N LEU A 125 -18.53 8.55 6.79
CA LEU A 125 -18.42 9.96 7.18
C LEU A 125 -18.91 10.21 8.62
N ASN A 126 -20.05 9.63 8.98
CA ASN A 126 -20.59 9.73 10.35
C ASN A 126 -19.64 9.13 11.38
N LYS A 127 -19.04 7.97 11.09
CA LYS A 127 -18.05 7.34 11.97
C LYS A 127 -16.80 8.21 12.16
N ILE A 128 -16.29 8.82 11.09
CA ILE A 128 -15.14 9.74 11.15
C ILE A 128 -15.49 10.97 12.00
N SER A 129 -16.67 11.56 11.77
CA SER A 129 -17.17 12.69 12.54
C SER A 129 -17.32 12.36 14.03
N MET A 130 -17.93 11.23 14.37
CA MET A 130 -18.06 10.74 15.73
C MET A 130 -16.70 10.50 16.39
N ALA A 131 -15.79 9.80 15.71
CA ALA A 131 -14.45 9.51 16.25
C ALA A 131 -13.68 10.78 16.60
N ARG A 132 -13.87 11.88 15.85
CA ARG A 132 -13.24 13.17 16.11
C ARG A 132 -13.93 14.01 17.18
N GLN A 133 -15.25 13.87 17.35
CA GLN A 133 -16.00 14.57 18.42
C GLN A 133 -15.73 14.04 19.82
N PHE A 134 -15.43 12.73 19.94
CA PHE A 134 -15.14 12.07 21.21
C PHE A 134 -13.66 12.15 21.63
N GLU A 135 -12.77 12.81 20.88
CA GLU A 135 -11.42 13.12 21.38
C GLU A 135 -11.51 14.28 22.39
N PRO A 136 -11.20 14.06 23.68
CA PRO A 136 -11.31 15.11 24.69
C PRO A 136 -10.32 16.25 24.39
N SER A 137 -10.85 17.45 24.24
CA SER A 137 -10.14 18.69 23.90
C SER A 137 -9.39 19.33 25.10
N THR A 138 -9.14 18.59 26.17
CA THR A 138 -8.46 19.12 27.37
C THR A 138 -6.96 18.90 27.32
N TYR A 139 -6.26 19.74 26.56
CA TYR A 139 -4.81 19.86 26.64
C TYR A 139 -4.42 21.19 27.32
N GLN A 140 -4.25 21.16 28.65
CA GLN A 140 -3.46 22.17 29.34
C GLN A 140 -1.99 21.83 29.11
N ASN A 141 -1.22 22.72 28.50
CA ASN A 141 0.22 22.54 28.28
C ASN A 141 0.93 22.29 29.62
N PRO A 142 1.49 21.09 29.89
CA PRO A 142 2.26 20.87 31.10
C PRO A 142 3.56 21.69 31.04
N PRO A 143 4.07 22.19 32.19
CA PRO A 143 5.33 22.91 32.27
C PRO A 143 6.49 22.19 31.58
N TRP A 144 7.45 22.94 31.03
CA TRP A 144 8.55 22.43 30.21
C TRP A 144 9.38 21.32 30.90
N LEU A 145 9.50 21.37 32.23
CA LEU A 145 10.20 20.36 33.04
C LEU A 145 9.50 19.00 33.01
N ILE A 146 8.16 18.99 33.02
CA ILE A 146 7.34 17.77 32.89
C ILE A 146 7.46 17.20 31.47
N ARG A 147 7.56 18.04 30.43
CA ARG A 147 7.80 17.58 29.04
C ARG A 147 9.18 16.92 28.87
N LEU A 148 10.21 17.44 29.54
CA LEU A 148 11.56 16.86 29.51
C LEU A 148 11.57 15.49 30.20
N LEU A 149 11.00 15.41 31.42
CA LEU A 149 10.83 14.15 32.14
C LEU A 149 9.97 13.16 31.35
N HIS A 150 8.84 13.60 30.79
CA HIS A 150 8.01 12.76 29.92
C HIS A 150 8.78 12.20 28.74
N LYS A 151 9.64 12.96 28.04
CA LYS A 151 10.46 12.43 26.93
C LYS A 151 11.42 11.32 27.39
N PHE A 152 12.11 11.52 28.52
CA PHE A 152 13.02 10.52 29.08
C PHE A 152 12.27 9.26 29.56
N PHE A 153 11.12 9.43 30.20
CA PHE A 153 10.29 8.31 30.67
C PHE A 153 9.50 7.62 29.54
N LYS A 154 9.08 8.31 28.46
CA LYS A 154 8.41 7.71 27.28
C LYS A 154 9.34 6.76 26.53
N GLN A 155 10.64 7.07 26.50
CA GLN A 155 11.66 6.26 25.84
C GLN A 155 12.00 5.02 26.69
N ALA A 156 11.98 5.14 28.02
CA ALA A 156 12.22 4.03 28.95
C ALA A 156 10.97 3.15 29.21
N PHE A 157 9.76 3.69 29.11
CA PHE A 157 8.49 3.02 29.43
C PHE A 157 7.49 3.03 28.26
N ARG A 158 7.96 2.85 27.01
CA ARG A 158 7.08 2.64 25.84
C ARG A 158 6.35 1.30 26.01
N LYS A 159 5.31 1.28 26.86
CA LYS A 159 4.46 0.12 27.15
C LYS A 159 3.61 -0.13 25.90
N ARG A 160 4.23 -0.83 24.95
CA ARG A 160 3.63 -1.36 23.73
C ARG A 160 2.49 -2.31 24.10
N SER A 161 1.26 -1.95 23.77
CA SER A 161 0.21 -2.90 23.42
C SER A 161 -1.06 -2.14 23.01
N SER A 162 -1.08 -1.55 21.82
CA SER A 162 -2.35 -1.60 21.08
C SER A 162 -2.65 -3.07 20.83
N ASN A 163 -3.85 -3.57 21.13
CA ASN A 163 -4.24 -4.93 20.76
C ASN A 163 -4.14 -5.06 19.24
N SER A 164 -3.08 -5.70 18.77
CA SER A 164 -2.85 -5.90 17.34
C SER A 164 -3.20 -7.34 16.96
N PHE A 165 -3.69 -7.49 15.74
CA PHE A 165 -3.92 -8.78 15.10
C PHE A 165 -3.01 -8.89 13.89
N GLY A 166 -2.44 -10.07 13.68
CA GLY A 166 -1.63 -10.34 12.50
C GLY A 166 -1.98 -11.71 11.96
N TYR A 167 -2.10 -11.84 10.65
CA TYR A 167 -2.45 -13.10 9.98
C TYR A 167 -1.68 -13.26 8.67
N SER A 168 -0.97 -14.37 8.53
CA SER A 168 -0.12 -14.65 7.37
C SER A 168 -0.39 -16.04 6.79
N ALA A 169 -0.14 -16.21 5.49
CA ALA A 169 0.12 -17.52 4.91
C ALA A 169 1.36 -18.13 5.57
N GLU A 170 1.40 -19.46 5.71
CA GLU A 170 2.51 -20.17 6.34
C GLU A 170 3.82 -19.98 5.58
N VAL A 171 3.76 -20.04 4.25
CA VAL A 171 4.93 -19.85 3.37
C VAL A 171 5.61 -18.48 3.54
N TRP A 172 4.90 -17.44 4.02
CA TRP A 172 5.47 -16.10 4.26
C TRP A 172 5.71 -15.77 5.73
N ARG A 173 5.52 -16.74 6.64
CA ARG A 173 5.67 -16.60 8.09
C ARG A 173 6.93 -15.82 8.50
N ARG A 174 8.06 -16.11 7.85
CA ARG A 174 9.36 -15.48 8.15
C ARG A 174 9.39 -13.98 7.82
N ALA A 175 8.95 -13.59 6.63
CA ALA A 175 8.85 -12.19 6.24
C ALA A 175 7.82 -11.46 7.12
N SER A 176 6.63 -12.04 7.30
CA SER A 176 5.54 -11.51 8.11
C SER A 176 5.92 -11.28 9.58
N HIS A 177 6.77 -12.13 10.18
CA HIS A 177 7.32 -11.89 11.51
C HIS A 177 8.08 -10.57 11.61
N ALA A 178 8.85 -10.20 10.58
CA ALA A 178 9.62 -8.97 10.56
C ALA A 178 8.73 -7.74 10.37
N VAL A 179 7.68 -7.86 9.54
CA VAL A 179 6.68 -6.80 9.29
C VAL A 179 5.79 -6.55 10.50
N TYR A 180 5.35 -7.60 11.20
CA TYR A 180 4.43 -7.51 12.33
C TYR A 180 5.07 -6.97 13.62
N ARG A 181 6.40 -7.08 13.73
CA ARG A 181 7.16 -6.73 14.94
C ARG A 181 6.90 -5.31 15.51
N PRO A 182 6.68 -4.25 14.71
CA PRO A 182 6.43 -2.92 15.26
C PRO A 182 5.13 -2.84 16.08
N ILE A 183 4.12 -3.65 15.72
CA ILE A 183 2.77 -3.60 16.30
C ILE A 183 2.42 -4.80 17.18
N GLY A 184 3.19 -5.89 17.13
CA GLY A 184 2.92 -7.11 17.89
C GLY A 184 4.13 -8.01 18.08
N LYS A 185 3.97 -9.06 18.88
CA LYS A 185 5.00 -10.09 19.08
C LYS A 185 4.92 -11.11 17.94
N PRO A 186 6.03 -11.49 17.28
CA PRO A 186 5.99 -12.43 16.15
C PRO A 186 5.26 -13.75 16.42
N HIS A 187 5.42 -14.36 17.60
CA HIS A 187 4.72 -15.61 17.96
C HIS A 187 3.21 -15.45 18.19
N HIS A 188 2.67 -14.22 18.24
CA HIS A 188 1.24 -13.97 18.23
C HIS A 188 0.65 -13.88 16.81
N LEU A 189 1.51 -13.84 15.78
CA LEU A 189 1.08 -13.87 14.39
C LEU A 189 0.31 -15.16 14.12
N LYS A 190 -0.90 -15.04 13.60
CA LYS A 190 -1.71 -16.17 13.17
C LYS A 190 -1.22 -16.65 11.81
N ILE A 191 -1.26 -17.96 11.59
CA ILE A 191 -0.71 -18.60 10.40
C ILE A 191 -1.76 -19.52 9.76
N SER A 192 -1.90 -19.46 8.45
CA SER A 192 -2.78 -20.30 7.63
C SER A 192 -1.98 -21.06 6.57
N PRO A 193 -2.05 -22.41 6.54
CA PRO A 193 -2.69 -23.35 7.48
C PRO A 193 -2.01 -23.43 8.87
N PRO A 194 -2.60 -24.12 9.88
CA PRO A 194 -3.88 -24.85 9.88
C PRO A 194 -5.10 -23.98 10.20
N LEU A 195 -4.92 -22.68 10.42
CA LEU A 195 -6.05 -21.75 10.50
C LEU A 195 -6.70 -21.58 9.13
N ASN A 196 -8.00 -21.35 9.14
CA ASN A 196 -8.83 -21.08 7.98
C ASN A 196 -9.99 -20.18 8.41
N ALA A 197 -10.83 -19.75 7.46
CA ALA A 197 -11.97 -18.88 7.71
C ALA A 197 -12.90 -19.36 8.84
N ARG A 198 -13.16 -20.67 8.93
CA ARG A 198 -14.01 -21.22 9.99
C ARG A 198 -13.39 -21.02 11.38
N LYS A 199 -12.08 -21.27 11.50
CA LYS A 199 -11.35 -21.18 12.78
C LYS A 199 -10.98 -19.74 13.17
N VAL A 200 -10.71 -18.85 12.21
CA VAL A 200 -10.25 -17.48 12.49
C VAL A 200 -11.32 -16.61 13.17
N SER A 201 -12.59 -16.86 12.85
CA SER A 201 -13.76 -16.16 13.41
C SER A 201 -13.86 -16.21 14.95
N ASN A 202 -13.17 -17.17 15.58
CA ASN A 202 -13.13 -17.31 17.04
C ASN A 202 -12.10 -16.40 17.73
N PHE A 203 -11.11 -15.87 17.00
CA PHE A 203 -10.01 -15.08 17.57
C PHE A 203 -10.28 -13.57 17.58
N THR A 204 -11.36 -13.12 16.95
CA THR A 204 -11.77 -11.71 16.85
C THR A 204 -12.64 -11.23 18.04
N LYS A 205 -12.67 -11.99 19.15
CA LYS A 205 -13.47 -11.65 20.35
C LYS A 205 -12.95 -10.43 21.11
N LYS A 206 -11.66 -10.09 20.99
CA LYS A 206 -11.06 -8.90 21.61
C LYS A 206 -11.06 -7.73 20.63
N THR A 207 -11.33 -6.53 21.12
CA THR A 207 -11.16 -5.29 20.33
C THR A 207 -9.70 -5.17 19.91
N THR A 208 -9.46 -5.25 18.60
CA THR A 208 -8.15 -5.02 17.98
C THR A 208 -8.11 -3.61 17.43
N HIS A 209 -7.01 -2.89 17.60
CA HIS A 209 -6.82 -1.56 17.04
C HIS A 209 -6.10 -1.61 15.69
N LEU A 210 -5.11 -2.50 15.55
CA LEU A 210 -4.29 -2.62 14.36
C LEU A 210 -4.41 -4.04 13.81
N ALA A 211 -4.59 -4.20 12.50
CA ALA A 211 -4.60 -5.52 11.86
C ALA A 211 -3.65 -5.56 10.66
N TYR A 212 -2.84 -6.60 10.60
CA TYR A 212 -1.89 -6.87 9.53
C TYR A 212 -2.25 -8.20 8.84
N TYR A 213 -2.32 -8.19 7.51
CA TYR A 213 -2.59 -9.37 6.71
C TYR A 213 -1.50 -9.57 5.65
N ASN A 214 -0.94 -10.77 5.58
CA ASN A 214 -0.07 -11.22 4.49
C ASN A 214 -0.62 -12.55 3.96
N LEU A 215 -1.68 -12.46 3.16
CA LEU A 215 -2.42 -13.60 2.61
C LEU A 215 -2.49 -13.44 1.08
N HIS A 216 -2.77 -14.53 0.38
CA HIS A 216 -2.99 -14.44 -1.07
C HIS A 216 -4.30 -13.74 -1.36
N GLY A 217 -4.32 -12.91 -2.39
CA GLY A 217 -5.55 -12.38 -2.98
C GLY A 217 -5.61 -12.63 -4.48
N LEU A 218 -6.82 -12.72 -5.02
CA LEU A 218 -7.09 -12.88 -6.45
C LEU A 218 -8.03 -11.78 -6.93
N GLU A 219 -7.94 -11.41 -8.20
CA GLU A 219 -8.71 -10.31 -8.78
C GLU A 219 -10.22 -10.55 -8.69
N ASP A 220 -10.62 -11.77 -9.10
CA ASP A 220 -11.97 -12.22 -9.39
C ASP A 220 -12.65 -12.89 -8.20
N THR A 221 -11.97 -12.97 -7.05
CA THR A 221 -12.51 -13.59 -5.84
C THR A 221 -12.71 -12.60 -4.71
N SER A 222 -13.53 -12.99 -3.73
CA SER A 222 -13.83 -12.18 -2.55
C SER A 222 -12.95 -12.54 -1.36
N GLU A 223 -12.31 -13.70 -1.42
CA GLU A 223 -11.60 -14.34 -0.33
C GLU A 223 -10.11 -14.05 -0.36
N TRP A 224 -9.49 -14.12 0.81
CA TRP A 224 -8.04 -14.23 0.95
C TRP A 224 -7.65 -15.63 1.42
N TYR A 225 -6.49 -16.12 0.98
CA TYR A 225 -6.07 -17.51 1.17
C TYR A 225 -4.76 -17.59 1.95
N GLY A 226 -4.63 -18.65 2.74
CA GLY A 226 -3.33 -19.09 3.24
C GLY A 226 -2.58 -19.85 2.15
N GLN A 227 -1.35 -20.22 2.44
CA GLN A 227 -0.59 -21.17 1.66
C GLN A 227 0.30 -21.98 2.59
N ARG A 228 0.24 -23.31 2.47
CA ARG A 228 1.11 -24.24 3.18
C ARG A 228 2.57 -24.01 2.78
N ASP A 229 3.47 -24.05 3.76
CA ASP A 229 4.90 -24.08 3.47
C ASP A 229 5.25 -25.46 2.88
N PRO A 230 5.71 -25.55 1.61
CA PRO A 230 5.88 -26.85 0.95
C PRO A 230 7.01 -27.70 1.54
N ILE A 231 7.84 -27.11 2.41
CA ILE A 231 8.90 -27.82 3.13
C ILE A 231 8.33 -28.53 4.38
N GLU A 232 7.20 -28.04 4.92
CA GLU A 232 6.58 -28.60 6.11
C GLU A 232 5.69 -29.81 5.73
N ASP A 233 5.94 -30.96 6.35
CA ASP A 233 5.15 -32.18 6.14
C ASP A 233 3.86 -32.15 6.98
N GLN A 234 2.94 -31.26 6.63
CA GLN A 234 1.65 -31.11 7.31
C GLN A 234 0.48 -31.48 6.40
N LEU A 235 -0.40 -32.38 6.84
CA LEU A 235 -1.63 -32.73 6.13
C LEU A 235 -2.61 -31.54 6.09
N GLY A 236 -3.12 -31.20 4.90
CA GLY A 236 -4.12 -30.15 4.72
C GLY A 236 -4.19 -29.61 3.29
N PRO A 237 -5.17 -28.73 2.99
CA PRO A 237 -5.23 -28.04 1.70
C PRO A 237 -4.03 -27.11 1.52
N ASP A 238 -3.52 -26.99 0.29
CA ASP A 238 -2.40 -26.10 -0.01
C ASP A 238 -2.78 -24.63 0.09
N TYR A 239 -3.99 -24.25 -0.37
CA TYR A 239 -4.49 -22.88 -0.37
C TYR A 239 -5.83 -22.75 0.38
N PRO A 240 -5.86 -22.93 1.71
CA PRO A 240 -7.11 -22.80 2.46
C PRO A 240 -7.65 -21.37 2.36
N ILE A 241 -8.97 -21.23 2.22
CA ILE A 241 -9.64 -19.95 2.44
C ILE A 241 -9.36 -19.49 3.88
N ALA A 242 -8.62 -18.40 4.01
CA ALA A 242 -8.16 -17.86 5.28
C ALA A 242 -9.13 -16.81 5.84
N LEU A 243 -9.68 -15.96 4.99
CA LEU A 243 -10.59 -14.88 5.36
C LEU A 243 -11.61 -14.62 4.25
N ARG A 244 -12.86 -14.35 4.63
CA ARG A 244 -13.94 -13.93 3.73
C ARG A 244 -14.58 -12.64 4.26
N PRO A 245 -15.28 -11.86 3.42
CA PRO A 245 -16.02 -10.67 3.87
C PRO A 245 -16.99 -11.00 5.02
N VAL A 246 -17.74 -12.11 4.93
CA VAL A 246 -18.68 -12.54 5.98
C VAL A 246 -18.03 -12.84 7.34
N ASP A 247 -16.73 -13.12 7.37
CA ASP A 247 -16.01 -13.39 8.62
C ASP A 247 -15.69 -12.08 9.40
N ILE A 248 -15.81 -10.93 8.74
CA ILE A 248 -15.65 -9.59 9.34
C ILE A 248 -17.03 -9.11 9.79
N LYS A 249 -17.28 -9.15 11.10
CA LYS A 249 -18.60 -8.85 11.67
C LYS A 249 -18.77 -7.36 11.98
N ASN A 250 -19.93 -6.81 11.61
CA ASN A 250 -20.39 -5.46 11.95
C ASN A 250 -20.80 -5.43 13.44
N GLY A 251 -19.82 -5.40 14.35
CA GLY A 251 -20.04 -5.44 15.79
C GLY A 251 -19.28 -4.37 16.59
N GLY A 252 -18.80 -3.31 15.93
CA GLY A 252 -17.99 -2.26 16.57
C GLY A 252 -16.60 -2.73 17.02
N ARG A 253 -16.15 -3.91 16.56
CA ARG A 253 -14.86 -4.52 16.92
C ARG A 253 -13.89 -4.61 15.74
N ALA A 254 -14.24 -4.01 14.60
CA ALA A 254 -13.34 -3.93 13.47
C ALA A 254 -12.03 -3.24 13.89
N PRO A 255 -10.87 -3.69 13.36
CA PRO A 255 -9.62 -3.00 13.57
C PRO A 255 -9.73 -1.53 13.13
N LYS A 256 -9.19 -0.61 13.93
CA LYS A 256 -9.16 0.82 13.55
C LYS A 256 -8.38 1.02 12.25
N ILE A 257 -7.25 0.34 12.11
CA ILE A 257 -6.33 0.47 10.98
C ILE A 257 -5.95 -0.93 10.47
N VAL A 258 -6.09 -1.14 9.17
CA VAL A 258 -5.74 -2.39 8.48
C VAL A 258 -4.62 -2.13 7.47
N PHE A 259 -3.63 -3.01 7.42
CA PHE A 259 -2.65 -3.08 6.32
C PHE A 259 -2.66 -4.50 5.75
N SER A 260 -2.90 -4.63 4.45
CA SER A 260 -2.88 -5.90 3.74
C SER A 260 -1.82 -5.89 2.65
N GLU A 261 -1.00 -6.95 2.62
CA GLU A 261 -0.07 -7.24 1.54
C GLU A 261 -0.67 -8.14 0.46
N ALA A 262 -1.94 -8.52 0.53
CA ALA A 262 -2.53 -9.39 -0.49
C ALA A 262 -2.55 -8.71 -1.87
N CYS A 263 -2.29 -9.46 -2.94
CA CYS A 263 -2.64 -9.03 -4.30
C CYS A 263 -4.11 -8.61 -4.33
N PHE A 264 -4.41 -7.48 -4.98
CA PHE A 264 -5.76 -6.92 -5.03
C PHE A 264 -6.39 -6.65 -3.66
N GLY A 265 -5.59 -6.56 -2.59
CA GLY A 265 -6.06 -6.31 -1.23
C GLY A 265 -6.83 -4.99 -1.07
N ALA A 266 -6.66 -4.06 -2.01
CA ALA A 266 -7.39 -2.81 -2.13
C ALA A 266 -8.09 -2.65 -3.50
N ASN A 267 -8.29 -3.72 -4.27
CA ASN A 267 -9.10 -3.62 -5.51
C ASN A 267 -10.59 -3.42 -5.15
N ILE A 268 -11.18 -2.33 -5.64
CA ILE A 268 -12.61 -2.01 -5.45
C ILE A 268 -13.38 -1.90 -6.77
N ILE A 269 -12.70 -2.07 -7.91
CA ILE A 269 -13.30 -1.89 -9.24
C ILE A 269 -14.42 -2.91 -9.41
N ASN A 270 -15.65 -2.44 -9.63
CA ASN A 270 -16.84 -3.28 -9.72
C ASN A 270 -17.10 -4.17 -8.47
N LYS A 271 -16.63 -3.74 -7.29
CA LYS A 271 -16.80 -4.46 -6.03
C LYS A 271 -17.74 -3.75 -5.05
N SER A 272 -18.29 -4.53 -4.12
CA SER A 272 -19.17 -4.12 -3.04
C SER A 272 -18.67 -4.67 -1.70
N VAL A 273 -19.35 -4.35 -0.60
CA VAL A 273 -18.99 -4.81 0.75
C VAL A 273 -19.09 -6.33 0.91
N GLU A 274 -19.84 -7.00 0.03
CA GLU A 274 -20.02 -8.45 0.00
C GLU A 274 -18.85 -9.18 -0.67
N ASN A 275 -18.15 -8.54 -1.60
CA ASN A 275 -17.12 -9.18 -2.43
C ASN A 275 -15.72 -8.52 -2.36
N ALA A 276 -15.55 -7.49 -1.53
CA ALA A 276 -14.25 -6.91 -1.21
C ALA A 276 -14.00 -6.83 0.29
N ILE A 277 -12.97 -7.53 0.76
CA ILE A 277 -12.55 -7.53 2.17
C ILE A 277 -12.20 -6.12 2.67
N CYS A 278 -11.57 -5.29 1.84
CA CYS A 278 -11.24 -3.90 2.20
C CYS A 278 -12.48 -3.03 2.43
N LEU A 279 -13.47 -3.08 1.53
CA LEU A 279 -14.75 -2.38 1.70
C LEU A 279 -15.50 -2.91 2.91
N LYS A 280 -15.45 -4.23 3.14
CA LYS A 280 -16.06 -4.83 4.32
C LYS A 280 -15.44 -4.33 5.62
N PHE A 281 -14.12 -4.15 5.68
CA PHE A 281 -13.44 -3.57 6.84
C PHE A 281 -13.93 -2.14 7.13
N LEU A 282 -14.06 -1.29 6.11
CA LEU A 282 -14.57 0.08 6.25
C LEU A 282 -16.03 0.09 6.73
N ASP A 283 -16.88 -0.71 6.09
CA ASP A 283 -18.29 -0.87 6.49
C ASP A 283 -18.43 -1.36 7.94
N SER A 284 -17.53 -2.26 8.36
CA SER A 284 -17.49 -2.80 9.73
C SER A 284 -16.95 -1.81 10.77
N GLY A 285 -16.38 -0.67 10.35
CA GLY A 285 -15.91 0.41 11.24
C GLY A 285 -14.41 0.65 11.29
N SER A 286 -13.63 0.04 10.38
CA SER A 286 -12.22 0.43 10.21
C SER A 286 -12.15 1.87 9.71
N GLN A 287 -11.25 2.66 10.28
CA GLN A 287 -11.06 4.07 9.89
C GLN A 287 -10.08 4.21 8.73
N ALA A 288 -9.21 3.22 8.55
CA ALA A 288 -8.24 3.17 7.47
C ALA A 288 -7.94 1.73 7.04
N VAL A 289 -7.82 1.51 5.73
CA VAL A 289 -7.36 0.27 5.11
C VAL A 289 -6.31 0.62 4.06
N VAL A 290 -5.11 0.03 4.18
CA VAL A 290 -4.03 0.14 3.20
C VAL A 290 -3.85 -1.21 2.51
N GLY A 291 -3.69 -1.19 1.19
CA GLY A 291 -3.40 -2.39 0.39
C GLY A 291 -3.12 -2.08 -1.07
N SER A 292 -2.75 -3.11 -1.83
CA SER A 292 -2.46 -3.01 -3.26
C SER A 292 -3.73 -3.07 -4.11
N THR A 293 -3.86 -2.19 -5.10
CA THR A 293 -4.95 -2.23 -6.10
C THR A 293 -4.83 -3.39 -7.09
N CYS A 294 -3.63 -3.93 -7.27
CA CYS A 294 -3.31 -4.99 -8.24
C CYS A 294 -2.31 -6.01 -7.66
N THR A 295 -1.57 -6.76 -8.49
CA THR A 295 -0.51 -7.67 -8.03
C THR A 295 0.44 -6.95 -7.08
N SER A 296 0.76 -7.60 -5.97
CA SER A 296 1.76 -7.12 -5.02
C SER A 296 2.84 -8.17 -4.84
N TYR A 297 4.07 -7.69 -4.64
CA TYR A 297 5.24 -8.54 -4.46
C TYR A 297 5.81 -8.35 -3.06
N GLY A 298 6.35 -9.42 -2.52
CA GLY A 298 7.12 -9.38 -1.29
C GLY A 298 8.22 -10.42 -1.27
N SER A 299 8.90 -10.45 -0.15
CA SER A 299 10.02 -11.32 0.16
C SER A 299 9.53 -12.65 0.73
N ILE A 300 10.31 -13.72 0.53
CA ILE A 300 10.10 -15.00 1.24
C ILE A 300 10.64 -14.89 2.68
N SER A 301 11.74 -14.15 2.85
CA SER A 301 12.43 -13.92 4.11
C SER A 301 13.14 -12.56 4.07
N THR A 302 13.74 -12.14 5.17
CA THR A 302 14.65 -10.99 5.20
C THR A 302 15.89 -11.20 4.32
N PRO A 303 16.47 -10.14 3.73
CA PRO A 303 16.08 -8.72 3.85
C PRO A 303 14.75 -8.40 3.16
N LEU A 304 13.95 -7.54 3.78
CA LEU A 304 12.63 -7.17 3.24
C LEU A 304 12.77 -6.26 2.02
N ILE A 305 11.88 -6.45 1.05
CA ILE A 305 11.69 -5.66 -0.17
C ILE A 305 10.21 -5.34 -0.37
N ALA A 306 9.89 -4.48 -1.36
CA ALA A 306 8.53 -4.28 -1.86
C ALA A 306 7.47 -4.14 -0.75
N ALA A 307 6.36 -4.91 -0.80
CA ALA A 307 5.23 -4.79 0.14
C ALA A 307 5.64 -5.01 1.61
N ASP A 308 6.55 -5.94 1.90
CA ASP A 308 6.97 -6.18 3.30
C ASP A 308 7.76 -4.99 3.86
N LEU A 309 8.66 -4.42 3.06
CA LEU A 309 9.45 -3.28 3.50
C LEU A 309 8.55 -2.05 3.68
N LEU A 310 7.60 -1.84 2.77
CA LEU A 310 6.58 -0.80 2.90
C LEU A 310 5.75 -0.99 4.17
N GLY A 311 5.23 -2.20 4.41
CA GLY A 311 4.41 -2.52 5.58
C GLY A 311 5.16 -2.33 6.89
N LYS A 312 6.42 -2.80 6.97
CA LYS A 312 7.25 -2.62 8.17
C LYS A 312 7.51 -1.14 8.45
N ALA A 313 7.81 -0.36 7.41
CA ALA A 313 8.04 1.07 7.54
C ALA A 313 6.76 1.82 7.94
N PHE A 314 5.62 1.50 7.31
CA PHE A 314 4.30 2.05 7.63
C PHE A 314 3.97 1.87 9.11
N TRP A 315 4.07 0.63 9.60
CA TRP A 315 3.79 0.33 10.99
C TRP A 315 4.75 1.03 11.96
N SER A 316 6.01 1.21 11.57
CA SER A 316 6.99 1.93 12.39
C SER A 316 6.63 3.41 12.51
N TYR A 317 6.32 4.09 11.39
CA TYR A 317 5.91 5.50 11.43
C TYR A 317 4.56 5.71 12.13
N LEU A 318 3.60 4.81 11.96
CA LEU A 318 2.34 4.88 12.68
C LEU A 318 2.56 4.75 14.20
N GLN A 319 3.43 3.85 14.62
CA GLN A 319 3.79 3.68 16.03
C GLN A 319 4.56 4.87 16.60
N ASP A 320 5.23 5.66 15.75
CA ASP A 320 5.88 6.91 16.13
C ASP A 320 4.89 8.10 16.23
N GLY A 321 3.60 7.86 15.94
CA GLY A 321 2.51 8.80 16.17
C GLY A 321 2.09 9.59 14.93
N TYR A 322 2.64 9.27 13.75
CA TYR A 322 2.19 9.90 12.51
C TYR A 322 0.78 9.42 12.12
N PRO A 323 -0.07 10.28 11.50
CA PRO A 323 -1.32 9.85 10.90
C PRO A 323 -1.11 8.77 9.84
N VAL A 324 -2.14 8.00 9.53
CA VAL A 324 -2.06 6.87 8.57
C VAL A 324 -1.58 7.30 7.20
N GLY A 325 -2.07 8.42 6.65
CA GLY A 325 -1.65 8.88 5.33
C GLY A 325 -0.19 9.34 5.31
N GLU A 326 0.25 10.03 6.36
CA GLU A 326 1.65 10.44 6.50
C GLU A 326 2.58 9.25 6.76
N SER A 327 2.12 8.25 7.52
CA SER A 327 2.85 7.00 7.74
C SER A 327 3.06 6.25 6.43
N LEU A 328 2.04 6.18 5.56
CA LEU A 328 2.14 5.54 4.25
C LEU A 328 3.09 6.32 3.34
N ARG A 329 2.97 7.64 3.27
CA ARG A 329 3.85 8.48 2.47
C ARG A 329 5.32 8.38 2.90
N ARG A 330 5.59 8.38 4.20
CA ARG A 330 6.94 8.15 4.76
C ARG A 330 7.44 6.75 4.51
N ALA A 331 6.57 5.74 4.51
CA ALA A 331 6.92 4.37 4.16
C ALA A 331 7.33 4.27 2.68
N LYS A 332 6.62 4.95 1.78
CA LYS A 332 7.00 5.07 0.36
C LYS A 332 8.38 5.72 0.19
N ILE A 333 8.62 6.84 0.88
CA ILE A 333 9.95 7.49 0.91
C ILE A 333 11.03 6.55 1.45
N HIS A 334 10.73 5.80 2.52
CA HIS A 334 11.67 4.85 3.12
C HIS A 334 12.02 3.72 2.16
N LEU A 335 11.02 3.12 1.51
CA LEU A 335 11.24 2.10 0.48
C LEU A 335 12.14 2.63 -0.63
N ALA A 336 11.83 3.81 -1.18
CA ALA A 336 12.61 4.41 -2.25
C ALA A 336 14.07 4.69 -1.84
N LYS A 337 14.29 5.27 -0.66
CA LYS A 337 15.63 5.53 -0.12
C LYS A 337 16.43 4.26 0.13
N GLU A 338 15.78 3.24 0.68
CA GLU A 338 16.44 1.99 1.02
C GLU A 338 16.82 1.21 -0.24
N MET A 339 15.96 1.17 -1.25
CA MET A 339 16.28 0.52 -2.54
C MET A 339 17.36 1.31 -3.28
N ASN A 340 17.26 2.63 -3.34
CA ASN A 340 18.34 3.44 -3.91
C ASN A 340 19.69 3.22 -3.19
N LYS A 341 19.68 3.04 -1.86
CA LYS A 341 20.90 2.73 -1.09
C LYS A 341 21.46 1.33 -1.41
N ARG A 342 20.58 0.32 -1.52
CA ARG A 342 21.00 -1.08 -1.71
C ARG A 342 21.41 -1.41 -3.14
N GLN A 343 20.72 -0.84 -4.13
CA GLN A 343 20.88 -1.19 -5.54
C GLN A 343 21.02 0.01 -6.49
N GLY A 344 20.87 1.25 -6.01
CA GLY A 344 21.09 2.46 -6.81
C GLY A 344 19.88 2.98 -7.58
N TYR A 345 18.73 2.29 -7.52
CA TYR A 345 17.51 2.62 -8.25
C TYR A 345 16.31 1.79 -7.75
N LEU A 346 15.13 2.09 -8.29
CA LEU A 346 13.90 1.31 -8.13
C LEU A 346 13.74 0.36 -9.33
N ASP A 347 13.66 -0.94 -9.07
CA ASP A 347 13.28 -1.93 -10.08
C ASP A 347 11.74 -2.07 -10.16
N GLY A 348 11.24 -2.96 -11.01
CA GLY A 348 9.82 -3.10 -11.29
C GLY A 348 8.99 -3.37 -10.02
N GLU A 349 9.45 -4.25 -9.14
CA GLU A 349 8.78 -4.59 -7.87
C GLU A 349 8.67 -3.39 -6.93
N ASP A 350 9.73 -2.58 -6.86
CA ASP A 350 9.76 -1.39 -6.02
C ASP A 350 8.82 -0.31 -6.58
N GLN A 351 8.90 -0.07 -7.89
CA GLN A 351 8.04 0.88 -8.60
C GLN A 351 6.56 0.50 -8.44
N LYS A 352 6.21 -0.77 -8.70
CA LYS A 352 4.83 -1.25 -8.61
C LYS A 352 4.28 -1.08 -7.19
N THR A 353 5.06 -1.45 -6.19
CA THR A 353 4.67 -1.28 -4.78
C THR A 353 4.36 0.18 -4.42
N LEU A 354 5.19 1.12 -4.88
CA LEU A 354 5.00 2.55 -4.59
C LEU A 354 3.69 3.10 -5.17
N ILE A 355 3.26 2.59 -6.32
CA ILE A 355 2.10 3.12 -7.05
C ILE A 355 0.81 2.33 -6.80
N SER A 356 0.88 1.04 -6.46
CA SER A 356 -0.30 0.21 -6.22
C SER A 356 -0.83 0.29 -4.78
N PHE A 357 0.01 0.57 -3.79
CA PHE A 357 -0.43 0.66 -2.40
C PHE A 357 -1.08 2.01 -2.10
N ILE A 358 -2.39 1.99 -1.88
CA ILE A 358 -3.21 3.18 -1.60
C ILE A 358 -3.86 3.10 -0.22
N LEU A 359 -4.49 4.20 0.20
CA LEU A 359 -5.19 4.33 1.46
C LEU A 359 -6.68 4.57 1.23
N TYR A 360 -7.52 3.67 1.74
CA TYR A 360 -8.93 3.96 1.95
C TYR A 360 -9.17 4.40 3.39
N GLY A 361 -9.98 5.44 3.58
CA GLY A 361 -10.25 6.04 4.89
C GLY A 361 -9.74 7.47 5.03
N ASP A 362 -9.84 7.99 6.25
CA ASP A 362 -9.39 9.34 6.60
C ASP A 362 -7.86 9.37 6.76
N PRO A 363 -7.11 10.10 5.91
CA PRO A 363 -5.64 10.16 5.96
C PRO A 363 -5.09 10.77 7.25
N LEU A 364 -5.91 11.48 8.01
CA LEU A 364 -5.53 12.08 9.30
C LEU A 364 -5.82 11.17 10.51
N THR A 365 -6.33 9.96 10.28
CA THR A 365 -6.53 8.97 11.35
C THR A 365 -5.21 8.67 12.07
N GLN A 366 -5.22 8.65 13.41
CA GLN A 366 -4.06 8.33 14.24
C GLN A 366 -4.31 7.12 15.15
N ASN A 367 -3.24 6.46 15.59
CA ASN A 367 -3.32 5.37 16.57
C ASN A 367 -3.15 5.90 18.01
N ASN A 368 -4.24 6.30 18.67
CA ASN A 368 -4.38 6.63 20.11
C ASN A 368 -3.09 7.06 20.85
N VAL A 369 -2.29 7.96 20.28
CA VAL A 369 -1.26 8.66 21.05
C VAL A 369 -1.96 9.89 21.57
N SER A 370 -2.10 10.00 22.90
CA SER A 370 -2.55 11.21 23.56
C SER A 370 -1.85 12.40 22.90
N HIS A 371 -2.62 13.39 22.44
CA HIS A 371 -2.17 14.63 21.77
C HIS A 371 -1.17 15.40 22.63
N ASP A 372 0.03 14.90 22.85
CA ASP A 372 1.12 15.58 23.54
C ASP A 372 1.77 16.55 22.56
N GLY A 373 1.06 17.65 22.33
CA GLY A 373 1.39 18.67 21.36
C GLY A 373 0.84 18.34 19.98
N SER A 374 0.21 19.34 19.37
CA SER A 374 0.04 19.42 17.93
C SER A 374 1.25 18.80 17.24
N ILE A 375 1.05 17.82 16.36
CA ILE A 375 2.14 17.37 15.49
C ILE A 375 2.68 18.65 14.85
N ASP A 376 3.94 18.95 15.14
CA ASP A 376 4.64 20.08 14.57
C ASP A 376 4.47 19.98 13.05
N LYS A 377 3.70 20.89 12.46
CA LYS A 377 3.38 20.85 11.03
C LYS A 377 4.65 20.92 10.18
N GLY A 378 5.72 21.51 10.70
CA GLY A 378 7.05 21.50 10.08
C GLY A 378 7.65 20.10 9.95
N LYS A 379 7.20 19.13 10.76
CA LYS A 379 7.58 17.71 10.68
C LYS A 379 6.62 16.86 9.85
N LEU A 380 5.52 17.40 9.32
CA LEU A 380 4.58 16.65 8.46
C LEU A 380 5.02 16.58 7.00
N HIS A 381 6.05 17.33 6.62
CA HIS A 381 6.56 17.36 5.25
C HIS A 381 8.07 17.13 5.26
N PRO A 382 8.56 15.87 5.35
CA PRO A 382 9.92 15.59 4.97
C PRO A 382 10.06 16.03 3.52
N VAL A 383 10.96 16.98 3.29
CA VAL A 383 11.42 17.33 1.94
C VAL A 383 12.05 16.06 1.38
N TYR A 384 11.38 15.45 0.39
CA TYR A 384 11.95 14.39 -0.41
C TYR A 384 12.15 14.95 -1.81
N ASP A 385 13.40 14.95 -2.23
CA ASP A 385 13.81 15.40 -3.53
C ASP A 385 13.49 14.30 -4.54
N SER A 386 12.38 14.45 -5.27
CA SER A 386 11.88 13.51 -6.27
C SER A 386 12.85 13.32 -7.43
N ASP A 387 13.69 14.32 -7.74
CA ASP A 387 14.72 14.28 -8.80
C ASP A 387 15.82 13.24 -8.52
N LYS A 388 15.86 12.70 -7.29
CA LYS A 388 16.78 11.63 -6.89
C LYS A 388 16.24 10.23 -7.15
N ILE A 389 14.96 10.06 -7.53
CA ILE A 389 14.43 8.74 -7.84
C ILE A 389 15.02 8.28 -9.16
N LYS A 390 15.81 7.20 -9.12
CA LYS A 390 16.29 6.52 -10.31
C LYS A 390 15.49 5.25 -10.54
N THR A 391 15.12 4.96 -11.78
CA THR A 391 14.34 3.77 -12.13
C THR A 391 15.03 2.97 -13.22
N VAL A 392 14.73 1.67 -13.27
CA VAL A 392 15.10 0.78 -14.37
C VAL A 392 13.89 -0.01 -14.83
N CYS A 393 13.94 -0.52 -16.05
CA CYS A 393 12.97 -1.47 -16.58
C CYS A 393 13.65 -2.81 -16.84
N ASP A 394 12.91 -3.90 -16.72
CA ASP A 394 13.34 -5.26 -17.11
C ASP A 394 12.35 -5.94 -18.06
N LYS A 395 11.37 -5.19 -18.60
CA LYS A 395 10.40 -5.71 -19.57
C LYS A 395 11.06 -6.07 -20.88
N VAL A 396 10.58 -7.15 -21.48
CA VAL A 396 11.12 -7.62 -22.75
C VAL A 396 10.18 -7.22 -23.87
N ASN A 397 10.72 -6.63 -24.94
CA ASN A 397 9.92 -6.41 -26.15
C ASN A 397 9.51 -7.76 -26.73
N GLN A 398 8.28 -7.88 -27.22
CA GLN A 398 7.67 -9.15 -27.68
C GLN A 398 8.48 -9.90 -28.77
N HIS A 399 9.52 -9.30 -29.34
CA HIS A 399 10.38 -9.87 -30.38
C HIS A 399 11.81 -10.26 -29.92
N GLN A 400 12.17 -10.06 -28.65
CA GLN A 400 13.45 -10.51 -28.10
C GLN A 400 13.23 -11.70 -27.16
N THR A 401 13.31 -12.91 -27.68
CA THR A 401 13.43 -14.11 -26.85
C THR A 401 14.90 -14.50 -26.76
N ASP A 402 15.62 -13.90 -25.82
CA ASP A 402 16.98 -14.34 -25.51
C ASP A 402 16.94 -15.81 -25.08
N GLN A 403 17.76 -16.64 -25.72
CA GLN A 403 17.95 -18.01 -25.26
C GLN A 403 18.53 -18.00 -23.85
N ILE A 404 17.83 -18.64 -22.91
CA ILE A 404 18.26 -18.69 -21.52
C ILE A 404 19.56 -19.50 -21.43
N PRO A 405 20.67 -18.91 -20.95
CA PRO A 405 21.93 -19.63 -20.82
C PRO A 405 21.80 -20.89 -19.95
N THR A 406 22.48 -21.98 -20.31
CA THR A 406 22.31 -23.28 -19.65
C THR A 406 22.74 -23.27 -18.18
N ASP A 407 23.77 -22.49 -17.86
CA ASP A 407 24.24 -22.23 -16.49
C ASP A 407 23.17 -21.51 -15.66
N VAL A 408 22.49 -20.52 -16.26
CA VAL A 408 21.37 -19.82 -15.63
C VAL A 408 20.21 -20.78 -15.35
N ILE A 409 19.84 -21.65 -16.30
CA ILE A 409 18.81 -22.68 -16.07
C ILE A 409 19.18 -23.60 -14.90
N LYS A 410 20.44 -24.04 -14.83
CA LYS A 410 20.93 -24.89 -13.74
C LYS A 410 20.83 -24.18 -12.39
N GLN A 411 21.21 -22.89 -12.35
CA GLN A 411 21.09 -22.06 -11.15
C GLN A 411 19.64 -21.88 -10.72
N VAL A 412 18.73 -21.55 -11.66
CA VAL A 412 17.29 -21.41 -11.39
C VAL A 412 16.70 -22.68 -10.81
N LYS A 413 16.98 -23.84 -11.41
CA LYS A 413 16.50 -25.13 -10.88
C LYS A 413 16.94 -25.37 -9.44
N GLY A 414 18.17 -24.99 -9.09
CA GLY A 414 18.68 -25.05 -7.72
C GLY A 414 17.93 -24.12 -6.76
N ILE A 415 17.66 -22.89 -7.19
CA ILE A 415 16.91 -21.89 -6.41
C ILE A 415 15.48 -22.34 -6.19
N VAL A 416 14.79 -22.74 -7.26
CA VAL A 416 13.39 -23.17 -7.22
C VAL A 416 13.22 -24.33 -6.25
N LYS A 417 14.09 -25.34 -6.34
CA LYS A 417 14.06 -26.49 -5.43
C LYS A 417 14.18 -26.11 -3.95
N HIS A 418 14.94 -25.06 -3.63
CA HIS A 418 15.21 -24.69 -2.23
C HIS A 418 14.29 -23.59 -1.69
N TYR A 419 13.90 -22.63 -2.52
CA TYR A 419 13.20 -21.42 -2.10
C TYR A 419 11.79 -21.27 -2.68
N LEU A 420 11.47 -21.96 -3.78
CA LEU A 420 10.16 -21.90 -4.44
C LEU A 420 9.65 -23.31 -4.80
N PRO A 421 9.63 -24.26 -3.84
CA PRO A 421 9.14 -25.60 -4.11
C PRO A 421 7.72 -25.54 -4.68
N GLY A 422 7.49 -26.23 -5.80
CA GLY A 422 6.24 -26.16 -6.57
C GLY A 422 6.29 -25.29 -7.84
N MET A 423 7.40 -24.61 -8.13
CA MET A 423 7.61 -23.81 -9.36
C MET A 423 8.55 -24.49 -10.38
N GLU A 424 8.81 -25.81 -10.26
CA GLU A 424 9.81 -26.53 -11.06
C GLU A 424 9.52 -26.58 -12.57
N ASP A 425 8.23 -26.53 -12.91
CA ASP A 425 7.64 -26.55 -14.25
C ASP A 425 7.07 -25.18 -14.66
N ALA A 426 7.42 -24.11 -13.92
CA ALA A 426 6.96 -22.75 -14.23
C ALA A 426 7.50 -22.28 -15.60
N LYS A 427 6.70 -21.45 -16.28
CA LYS A 427 7.17 -20.71 -17.45
C LYS A 427 8.28 -19.76 -17.00
N ILE A 428 9.43 -19.81 -17.69
CA ILE A 428 10.59 -18.98 -17.40
C ILE A 428 10.70 -17.87 -18.46
N ILE A 429 10.83 -16.64 -18.00
CA ILE A 429 11.20 -15.48 -18.81
C ILE A 429 12.53 -14.97 -18.27
N TYR A 430 13.47 -14.71 -19.18
CA TYR A 430 14.80 -14.19 -18.88
C TYR A 430 14.94 -12.81 -19.49
N SER A 431 15.34 -11.83 -18.69
CA SER A 431 15.46 -10.44 -19.11
C SER A 431 16.64 -9.74 -18.46
N HIS A 432 16.96 -8.56 -19.00
CA HIS A 432 18.03 -7.70 -18.53
C HIS A 432 17.47 -6.34 -18.13
N GLU A 433 17.97 -5.80 -17.02
CA GLU A 433 17.63 -4.44 -16.63
C GLU A 433 18.24 -3.42 -17.61
N HIS A 434 17.48 -2.39 -17.91
CA HIS A 434 17.85 -1.31 -18.83
C HIS A 434 17.18 0.00 -18.43
N THR A 435 17.72 1.12 -18.93
CA THR A 435 17.24 2.48 -18.64
C THR A 435 16.55 3.13 -19.83
N HIS A 436 16.68 2.53 -21.01
CA HIS A 436 16.09 3.03 -22.26
C HIS A 436 15.09 2.01 -22.77
N CYS A 437 13.83 2.40 -22.83
CA CYS A 437 12.75 1.54 -23.31
C CYS A 437 12.22 2.09 -24.63
N GLN A 438 12.11 1.23 -25.63
CA GLN A 438 11.39 1.51 -26.88
C GLN A 438 10.52 0.30 -27.19
N GLY A 439 9.25 0.53 -27.59
CA GLY A 439 8.35 -0.55 -28.02
C GLY A 439 7.53 -1.23 -26.91
N HIS A 440 7.55 -0.73 -25.68
CA HIS A 440 6.64 -1.15 -24.61
C HIS A 440 6.27 0.00 -23.67
N GLU A 441 5.16 -0.15 -22.95
CA GLU A 441 4.70 0.82 -21.95
C GLU A 441 5.26 0.48 -20.56
N CYS A 442 5.98 1.42 -19.95
CA CYS A 442 6.46 1.36 -18.57
C CYS A 442 6.70 2.78 -18.03
N PRO A 443 6.90 2.95 -16.71
CA PRO A 443 7.17 4.26 -16.11
C PRO A 443 8.48 4.92 -16.55
N THR A 444 9.52 4.14 -16.88
CA THR A 444 10.90 4.62 -17.06
C THR A 444 11.07 5.73 -18.11
N PRO A 445 10.47 5.67 -19.32
CA PRO A 445 10.56 6.73 -20.32
C PRO A 445 9.91 8.05 -19.89
N ASN A 446 8.88 8.00 -19.04
CA ASN A 446 8.05 9.15 -18.70
C ASN A 446 8.69 10.06 -17.65
N LEU A 447 9.77 9.61 -16.99
CA LEU A 447 10.43 10.32 -15.89
C LEU A 447 11.63 11.18 -16.34
N GLY A 448 11.92 11.20 -17.65
CA GLY A 448 13.00 11.98 -18.25
C GLY A 448 14.42 11.49 -17.93
N ASN A 449 15.42 12.08 -18.58
CA ASN A 449 16.83 11.66 -18.48
C ASN A 449 17.42 11.77 -17.06
N GLN A 450 16.87 12.64 -16.22
CA GLN A 450 17.33 12.80 -14.85
C GLN A 450 16.99 11.59 -13.98
N ALA A 451 15.99 10.76 -14.34
CA ALA A 451 15.65 9.54 -13.60
C ALA A 451 16.51 8.31 -13.95
N SER A 452 17.53 8.48 -14.81
CA SER A 452 18.47 7.38 -15.12
C SER A 452 19.57 7.22 -14.07
N PRO A 453 19.88 5.98 -13.64
CA PRO A 453 21.05 5.69 -12.81
C PRO A 453 22.36 6.13 -13.48
N LYS A 454 23.38 6.45 -12.67
CA LYS A 454 24.71 6.87 -13.18
C LYS A 454 25.47 5.75 -13.89
N SER A 455 25.29 4.52 -13.43
CA SER A 455 25.88 3.32 -14.04
C SER A 455 24.79 2.54 -14.73
N SER A 456 25.04 2.05 -15.95
CA SER A 456 24.13 1.16 -16.64
C SER A 456 23.82 -0.05 -15.75
N PRO A 457 22.54 -0.39 -15.56
CA PRO A 457 22.18 -1.59 -14.83
C PRO A 457 22.69 -2.81 -15.60
N SER A 458 23.15 -3.81 -14.86
CA SER A 458 23.77 -5.02 -15.42
C SER A 458 23.20 -6.29 -14.79
N ARG A 459 22.09 -6.18 -14.05
CA ARG A 459 21.45 -7.34 -13.42
C ARG A 459 20.57 -8.03 -14.44
N ARG A 460 20.45 -9.33 -14.23
CA ARG A 460 19.58 -10.23 -14.98
C ARG A 460 18.36 -10.54 -14.13
N VAL A 461 17.19 -10.58 -14.73
CA VAL A 461 15.94 -10.90 -14.04
C VAL A 461 15.36 -12.17 -14.64
N ILE A 462 14.95 -13.08 -13.77
CA ILE A 462 14.30 -14.34 -14.14
C ILE A 462 12.92 -14.32 -13.54
N THR A 463 11.91 -14.28 -14.39
CA THR A 463 10.51 -14.32 -13.98
C THR A 463 9.99 -15.73 -14.20
N LEU A 464 9.53 -16.35 -13.11
CA LEU A 464 8.84 -17.62 -13.10
C LEU A 464 7.35 -17.36 -12.97
N SER A 465 6.54 -17.95 -13.84
CA SER A 465 5.07 -17.87 -13.75
C SER A 465 4.44 -19.25 -13.85
N LYS A 466 3.54 -19.56 -12.92
CA LYS A 466 2.80 -20.82 -12.91
C LYS A 466 1.34 -20.58 -12.58
N GLN A 467 0.46 -21.21 -13.35
CA GLN A 467 -0.95 -21.33 -13.01
C GLN A 467 -1.18 -22.65 -12.28
N ILE A 468 -1.79 -22.56 -11.10
CA ILE A 468 -2.09 -23.68 -10.23
C ILE A 468 -3.61 -23.78 -10.15
N ALA A 469 -4.20 -24.70 -10.90
CA ALA A 469 -5.62 -25.01 -10.82
C ALA A 469 -5.87 -25.95 -9.64
N LYS A 470 -6.56 -25.48 -8.59
CA LYS A 470 -7.00 -26.30 -7.46
C LYS A 470 -8.38 -25.88 -6.98
N GLU A 471 -9.21 -26.84 -6.59
CA GLU A 471 -10.53 -26.63 -5.97
C GLU A 471 -11.40 -25.58 -6.70
N SER A 472 -11.51 -25.73 -8.03
CA SER A 472 -12.25 -24.87 -8.97
C SER A 472 -11.74 -23.44 -9.19
N ARG A 473 -10.54 -23.10 -8.71
CA ARG A 473 -9.92 -21.77 -8.92
C ARG A 473 -8.50 -21.89 -9.49
N THR A 474 -8.10 -20.90 -10.27
CA THR A 474 -6.76 -20.81 -10.85
C THR A 474 -5.97 -19.78 -10.09
N HIS A 475 -4.96 -20.22 -9.33
CA HIS A 475 -4.01 -19.34 -8.67
C HIS A 475 -2.82 -19.12 -9.61
N THR A 476 -2.57 -17.88 -10.00
CA THR A 476 -1.35 -17.54 -10.75
C THR A 476 -0.29 -17.07 -9.76
N GLN A 477 0.86 -17.73 -9.74
CA GLN A 477 2.00 -17.34 -8.93
C GLN A 477 3.12 -16.83 -9.81
N HIS A 478 3.68 -15.70 -9.39
CA HIS A 478 4.88 -15.11 -9.98
C HIS A 478 6.01 -15.11 -8.96
N ALA A 479 7.20 -15.49 -9.40
CA ALA A 479 8.42 -15.30 -8.65
C ALA A 479 9.48 -14.66 -9.53
N ARG A 480 10.20 -13.68 -8.99
CA ARG A 480 11.22 -12.92 -9.70
C ARG A 480 12.55 -13.04 -8.97
N ILE A 481 13.55 -13.53 -9.69
CA ILE A 481 14.90 -13.75 -9.19
C ILE A 481 15.80 -12.74 -9.90
N THR A 482 16.42 -11.84 -9.14
CA THR A 482 17.40 -10.89 -9.67
C THR A 482 18.81 -11.39 -9.38
N ILE A 483 19.63 -11.45 -10.42
CA ILE A 483 21.01 -11.94 -10.37
C ILE A 483 21.96 -10.82 -10.80
N SER A 484 22.98 -10.55 -10.00
CA SER A 484 24.04 -9.59 -10.33
C SER A 484 24.91 -10.04 -11.50
N ALA A 485 25.76 -9.13 -11.99
CA ALA A 485 26.71 -9.41 -13.06
C ALA A 485 27.68 -10.55 -12.70
N ASP A 486 28.07 -10.69 -11.42
CA ASP A 486 28.94 -11.77 -10.91
C ASP A 486 28.19 -13.09 -10.62
N GLY A 487 26.89 -13.19 -10.95
CA GLY A 487 26.12 -14.42 -10.83
C GLY A 487 25.49 -14.68 -9.46
N LYS A 488 25.56 -13.74 -8.51
CA LYS A 488 24.94 -13.87 -7.19
C LYS A 488 23.47 -13.45 -7.23
N ILE A 489 22.64 -14.15 -6.45
CA ILE A 489 21.23 -13.76 -6.26
C ILE A 489 21.21 -12.56 -5.32
N THR A 490 20.65 -11.44 -5.79
CA THR A 490 20.56 -10.21 -5.01
C THR A 490 19.15 -9.93 -4.50
N LYS A 491 18.12 -10.47 -5.17
CA LYS A 491 16.71 -10.24 -4.83
C LYS A 491 15.87 -11.47 -5.21
N LEU A 492 14.91 -11.80 -4.36
CA LEU A 492 13.89 -12.82 -4.62
C LEU A 492 12.54 -12.26 -4.19
N ALA A 493 11.67 -11.99 -5.17
CA ALA A 493 10.34 -11.47 -4.96
C ALA A 493 9.29 -12.52 -5.37
N VAL A 494 8.19 -12.60 -4.63
CA VAL A 494 7.05 -13.49 -4.90
C VAL A 494 5.75 -12.72 -4.84
N SER A 495 4.82 -13.02 -5.74
CA SER A 495 3.47 -12.46 -5.70
C SER A 495 2.72 -12.90 -4.45
N ARG A 496 1.90 -12.00 -3.89
CA ARG A 496 1.08 -12.27 -2.70
C ARG A 496 -0.30 -12.82 -3.03
#